data_AF-A0A8X6QZN7-F1
#
_entry.id   AF-A0A8X6QZN7-F1
#
_cell.length_a   1.000
_cell.length_b   1.000
_cell.length_c   1.000
_cell.angle_alpha   90.00
_cell.angle_beta   90.00
_cell.angle_gamma   90.00
#
_symmetry.space_group_name_H-M   'P 1'
#
loop_
_entity.id
_entity.type
_entity.pdbx_description
1 polymer ?
#
loop_
_entity_poly.entity_id
_entity_poly.type
_entity_poly.pdbx_seq_one_letter_code
_entity_poly.pdbx_strand_id
1 'polypeptide(L)'
;MVNIQTADIMSNYFSTYSRNVRVVAWILRFIHNISNVNKLRGNLVYEEFKKAENLVFKSMQLRSFQDEKFLAKMQAFKDEEGLLRIRTKLVDSDEKEDFKFPVLLPANDVVVKLIREEHKKAMHAGSYILLARLREIFWIIKAKKLVKQVLNECVTCKRYKAKHVEVPFAPLPRERVTQTKIFEVTGIDYAG
;
A
#
# COMPACT_ATOMS: atom_id res chain seq x y z
N MET A 1 -17.90 23.57 16.61
CA MET A 1 -16.77 22.63 16.39
C MET A 1 -17.30 21.42 15.65
N VAL A 2 -17.00 21.27 14.35
CA VAL A 2 -17.43 20.08 13.62
C VAL A 2 -16.55 18.93 14.09
N ASN A 3 -17.09 18.12 15.00
CA ASN A 3 -16.46 16.90 15.48
C ASN A 3 -16.62 15.84 14.39
N ILE A 4 -15.86 16.00 13.30
CA ILE A 4 -15.75 14.94 12.32
C ILE A 4 -15.01 13.84 13.06
N GLN A 5 -15.73 12.77 13.40
CA GLN A 5 -15.09 11.46 13.55
C GLN A 5 -14.51 11.14 12.18
N THR A 6 -13.35 11.73 11.89
CA THR A 6 -12.50 11.55 10.70
C THR A 6 -12.20 10.06 10.47
N ALA A 7 -12.49 9.29 11.50
CA ALA A 7 -12.49 7.88 11.58
C ALA A 7 -13.27 7.12 10.48
N ASP A 8 -14.48 7.56 10.13
CA ASP A 8 -15.37 6.78 9.24
C ASP A 8 -15.21 7.13 7.76
N ILE A 9 -14.68 8.31 7.46
CA ILE A 9 -14.52 8.77 6.08
C ILE A 9 -13.38 8.03 5.36
N MET A 10 -12.42 7.45 6.11
CA MET A 10 -11.09 7.17 5.55
C MET A 10 -10.78 5.72 5.20
N SER A 11 -11.48 4.70 5.73
CA SER A 11 -11.03 3.31 5.54
C SER A 11 -11.47 2.71 4.21
N ASN A 12 -12.73 2.90 3.77
CA ASN A 12 -13.31 2.02 2.74
C ASN A 12 -13.88 2.70 1.49
N TYR A 13 -14.05 4.03 1.45
CA TYR A 13 -14.74 4.66 0.31
C TYR A 13 -13.91 4.78 -0.97
N PHE A 14 -12.59 4.96 -0.86
CA PHE A 14 -11.75 5.15 -2.05
C PHE A 14 -10.76 4.01 -2.27
N SER A 15 -10.50 3.72 -3.54
CA SER A 15 -9.66 2.60 -3.98
C SER A 15 -8.16 2.85 -3.82
N THR A 16 -7.73 4.11 -3.70
CA THR A 16 -6.32 4.50 -3.67
C THR A 16 -6.04 5.44 -2.49
N TYR A 17 -4.82 5.35 -1.95
CA TYR A 17 -4.37 6.14 -0.81
C TYR A 17 -4.29 7.64 -1.14
N SER A 18 -3.69 8.00 -2.28
CA SER A 18 -3.60 9.39 -2.75
C SER A 18 -4.99 10.03 -2.92
N ARG A 19 -6.01 9.25 -3.29
CA ARG A 19 -7.39 9.74 -3.39
C ARG A 19 -8.01 9.99 -2.01
N ASN A 20 -7.75 9.12 -1.03
CA ASN A 20 -8.14 9.37 0.37
C ASN A 20 -7.56 10.71 0.85
N VAL A 21 -6.24 10.90 0.74
CA VAL A 21 -5.56 12.12 1.21
C VAL A 21 -6.10 13.36 0.50
N ARG A 22 -6.32 13.28 -0.82
CA ARG A 22 -6.87 14.41 -1.60
C ARG A 22 -8.27 14.82 -1.13
N VAL A 23 -9.15 13.86 -0.85
CA VAL A 23 -10.50 14.15 -0.36
C VAL A 23 -10.45 14.80 1.02
N VAL A 24 -9.59 14.29 1.91
CA VAL A 24 -9.37 14.88 3.23
C VAL A 24 -8.84 16.32 3.11
N ALA A 25 -7.92 16.58 2.18
CA ALA A 25 -7.41 17.92 1.92
C ALA A 25 -8.51 18.89 1.49
N TRP A 26 -9.42 18.44 0.61
CA TRP A 26 -10.58 19.23 0.21
C TRP A 26 -11.55 19.50 1.36
N ILE A 27 -11.81 18.51 2.21
CA ILE A 27 -12.64 18.67 3.41
C ILE A 27 -12.00 19.70 4.35
N LEU A 28 -10.69 19.62 4.59
CA LEU A 28 -9.98 20.58 5.43
C LEU A 28 -10.02 22.00 4.86
N ARG A 29 -9.82 22.16 3.55
CA ARG A 29 -9.96 23.46 2.88
C ARG A 29 -11.38 24.01 3.00
N PHE A 30 -12.39 23.16 2.84
CA PHE A 30 -13.79 23.57 3.00
C PHE A 30 -14.06 24.11 4.40
N ILE A 31 -13.61 23.39 5.44
CA ILE A 31 -13.71 23.83 6.83
C ILE A 31 -12.98 25.16 7.01
N HIS A 32 -11.74 25.28 6.51
CA HIS A 32 -10.96 26.52 6.56
C HIS A 32 -11.73 27.70 5.93
N ASN A 33 -12.31 27.50 4.75
CA ASN A 33 -13.01 28.55 4.01
C ASN A 33 -14.35 28.99 4.62
N ILE A 34 -14.97 28.14 5.46
CA ILE A 34 -16.16 28.51 6.24
C ILE A 34 -15.75 29.33 7.46
N SER A 35 -14.62 28.98 8.09
CA SER A 35 -14.18 29.61 9.34
C SER A 35 -13.32 30.86 9.16
N ASN A 36 -12.85 31.15 7.94
CA ASN A 36 -11.90 32.25 7.69
C ASN A 36 -12.38 33.19 6.57
N VAL A 37 -12.06 34.48 6.74
CA VAL A 37 -12.31 35.53 5.74
C VAL A 37 -11.43 35.33 4.50
N ASN A 38 -10.17 34.94 4.72
CA ASN A 38 -9.21 34.65 3.66
C ASN A 38 -9.43 33.24 3.10
N LYS A 39 -10.22 33.17 2.03
CA LYS A 39 -10.58 31.92 1.37
C LYS A 39 -9.48 31.42 0.45
N LEU A 40 -9.13 30.15 0.59
CA LEU A 40 -8.24 29.43 -0.30
C LEU A 40 -9.01 29.00 -1.56
N ARG A 41 -8.43 29.25 -2.74
CA ARG A 41 -9.01 28.94 -4.06
C ARG A 41 -7.97 28.26 -4.97
N GLY A 42 -8.44 27.65 -6.06
CA GLY A 42 -7.58 27.01 -7.05
C GLY A 42 -7.20 25.56 -6.69
N ASN A 43 -6.07 25.09 -7.20
CA ASN A 43 -5.59 23.73 -6.96
C ASN A 43 -5.11 23.55 -5.50
N LEU A 44 -5.14 22.30 -5.00
CA LEU A 44 -4.58 21.97 -3.69
C LEU A 44 -3.06 22.13 -3.71
N VAL A 45 -2.52 22.74 -2.67
CA VAL A 45 -1.08 22.98 -2.50
C VAL A 45 -0.48 21.88 -1.62
N TYR A 46 0.84 21.70 -1.70
CA TYR A 46 1.58 20.70 -0.91
C TYR A 46 1.26 20.74 0.60
N GLU A 47 1.19 21.94 1.20
CA GLU A 47 0.89 22.07 2.63
C GLU A 47 -0.46 21.46 3.02
N GLU A 48 -1.45 21.54 2.14
CA GLU A 48 -2.78 20.97 2.39
C GLU A 48 -2.76 19.45 2.27
N PHE A 49 -1.98 18.91 1.32
CA PHE A 49 -1.72 17.48 1.25
C PHE A 49 -1.01 16.98 2.50
N LYS A 50 0.05 17.67 2.95
CA LYS A 50 0.79 17.32 4.17
C LYS A 50 -0.12 17.34 5.39
N LYS A 51 -0.91 18.39 5.58
CA LYS A 51 -1.90 18.49 6.68
C LYS A 51 -2.93 17.36 6.62
N ALA A 52 -3.44 17.05 5.44
CA ALA A 52 -4.40 15.96 5.26
C ALA A 52 -3.80 14.58 5.57
N GLU A 53 -2.59 14.31 5.07
CA GLU A 53 -1.86 13.08 5.31
C GLU A 53 -1.56 12.87 6.80
N ASN A 54 -1.05 13.90 7.47
CA ASN A 54 -0.83 13.87 8.92
C ASN A 54 -2.11 13.59 9.70
N LEU A 55 -3.24 14.18 9.28
CA LEU A 55 -4.52 13.93 9.92
C LEU A 55 -4.98 12.49 9.72
N VAL A 56 -4.80 11.92 8.52
CA VAL A 56 -5.09 10.52 8.23
C VAL A 56 -4.28 9.62 9.15
N PHE A 57 -2.97 9.84 9.26
CA PHE A 57 -2.08 9.08 10.13
C PHE A 57 -2.46 9.18 11.60
N LYS A 58 -2.70 10.39 12.11
CA LYS A 58 -3.18 10.61 13.49
C LYS A 58 -4.47 9.84 13.77
N SER A 59 -5.43 9.89 12.86
CA SER A 59 -6.72 9.20 13.04
C SER A 59 -6.57 7.67 13.16
N MET A 60 -5.58 7.09 12.46
CA MET A 60 -5.27 5.67 12.56
C MET A 60 -4.51 5.35 13.84
N GLN A 61 -3.58 6.21 14.23
CA GLN A 61 -2.78 6.07 15.45
C GLN A 61 -3.66 6.12 16.71
N LEU A 62 -4.54 7.11 16.81
CA LEU A 62 -5.47 7.28 17.94
C LEU A 62 -6.37 6.06 18.17
N ARG A 63 -6.75 5.37 17.09
CA ARG A 63 -7.60 4.17 17.16
C ARG A 63 -6.83 2.89 17.47
N SER A 64 -5.55 2.82 17.11
CA SER A 64 -4.77 1.57 17.16
C SER A 64 -3.76 1.53 18.30
N PHE A 65 -3.35 2.68 18.83
CA PHE A 65 -2.26 2.79 19.79
C PHE A 65 -2.71 3.52 21.06
N GLN A 66 -3.56 2.84 21.84
CA GLN A 66 -4.01 3.32 23.16
C GLN A 66 -3.20 2.72 24.32
N ASP A 67 -2.48 1.61 24.07
CA ASP A 67 -1.69 0.94 25.08
C ASP A 67 -0.32 1.63 25.26
N GLU A 68 -0.18 2.34 26.37
CA GLU A 68 1.06 3.04 26.75
C GLU A 68 2.24 2.09 26.94
N LYS A 69 2.01 0.84 27.42
CA LYS A 69 3.08 -0.14 27.61
C LYS A 69 3.66 -0.57 26.27
N PHE A 70 2.79 -0.76 25.27
CA PHE A 70 3.22 -1.04 23.90
C PHE A 70 4.04 0.11 23.31
N LEU A 71 3.59 1.35 23.51
CA LEU A 71 4.29 2.54 23.02
C LEU A 71 5.66 2.73 23.68
N ALA A 72 5.75 2.56 25.00
CA ALA A 72 7.01 2.61 25.74
C ALA A 72 7.99 1.53 25.24
N LYS A 73 7.51 0.29 25.05
CA LYS A 73 8.33 -0.82 24.50
C LYS A 73 8.87 -0.50 23.10
N MET A 74 8.10 0.20 22.28
CA MET A 74 8.50 0.60 20.93
C MET A 74 9.36 1.87 20.90
N GLN A 75 9.63 2.51 22.04
CA GLN A 75 10.28 3.83 22.13
C GLN A 75 9.56 4.87 21.25
N ALA A 76 8.22 4.80 21.24
CA ALA A 76 7.39 5.72 20.48
C ALA A 76 7.22 7.05 21.23
N PHE A 77 7.25 8.15 20.50
CA PHE A 77 7.05 9.51 21.02
C PHE A 77 6.19 10.32 20.05
N LYS A 78 5.61 11.43 20.52
CA LYS A 78 4.87 12.37 19.67
C LYS A 78 5.80 13.46 19.15
N ASP A 79 5.74 13.75 17.86
CA ASP A 79 6.44 14.91 17.28
C ASP A 79 5.70 16.23 17.51
N GLU A 80 6.26 17.32 17.01
CA GLU A 80 5.67 18.67 17.09
C GLU A 80 4.30 18.76 16.39
N GLU A 81 4.11 17.96 15.35
CA GLU A 81 2.84 17.86 14.65
C GLU A 81 1.87 16.93 15.40
N GLY A 82 2.27 16.21 16.46
CA GLY A 82 1.42 15.31 17.26
C GLY A 82 1.24 13.91 16.66
N LEU A 83 2.08 13.50 15.72
CA LEU A 83 2.17 12.15 15.17
C LEU A 83 3.04 11.26 16.05
N LEU A 84 2.63 10.01 16.24
CA LEU A 84 3.49 9.00 16.87
C LEU A 84 4.60 8.58 15.91
N ARG A 85 5.85 8.76 16.35
CA ARG A 85 7.07 8.34 15.67
C ARG A 85 7.88 7.40 16.55
N ILE A 86 8.75 6.59 15.95
CA ILE A 86 9.62 5.67 16.68
C ILE A 86 11.05 6.17 16.66
N ARG A 87 11.71 6.14 17.82
CA ARG A 87 13.14 6.41 17.89
C ARG A 87 13.92 5.19 17.40
N THR A 88 14.68 5.34 16.32
CA THR A 88 15.56 4.27 15.82
C THR A 88 16.93 4.32 16.48
N LYS A 89 17.82 3.38 16.14
CA LYS A 89 19.23 3.44 16.55
C LYS A 89 20.06 4.42 15.72
N LEU A 90 19.47 5.04 14.70
CA LEU A 90 20.16 5.89 13.73
C LEU A 90 19.98 7.38 14.03
N VAL A 91 19.61 7.71 15.27
CA VAL A 91 19.30 9.09 15.70
C VAL A 91 20.46 10.05 15.45
N ASP A 92 21.69 9.60 15.67
CA ASP A 92 22.91 10.41 15.51
C ASP A 92 23.53 10.29 14.11
N SER A 93 22.82 9.70 13.15
CA SER A 93 23.30 9.63 11.76
C SER A 93 22.91 10.87 10.95
N ASP A 94 23.64 11.11 9.87
CA ASP A 94 23.36 12.18 8.88
C ASP A 94 22.19 11.85 7.94
N GLU A 95 21.39 10.85 8.28
CA GLU A 95 20.22 10.46 7.52
C GLU A 95 19.05 11.44 7.70
N LYS A 96 18.06 11.32 6.81
CA LYS A 96 16.82 12.12 6.85
C LYS A 96 16.07 11.91 8.17
N GLU A 97 15.39 12.94 8.65
CA GLU A 97 14.61 12.85 9.90
C GLU A 97 13.56 11.73 9.88
N ASP A 98 12.85 11.54 8.78
CA ASP A 98 11.87 10.45 8.66
C ASP A 98 12.51 9.05 8.74
N PHE A 99 13.77 8.92 8.33
CA PHE A 99 14.53 7.67 8.45
C PHE A 99 14.92 7.40 9.91
N LYS A 100 15.30 8.46 10.62
CA LYS A 100 15.70 8.41 12.03
C LYS A 100 14.50 8.22 12.95
N PHE A 101 13.38 8.85 12.59
CA PHE A 101 12.15 8.93 13.36
C PHE A 101 10.93 8.55 12.50
N PRO A 102 10.83 7.30 12.02
CA PRO A 102 9.75 6.90 11.13
C PRO A 102 8.39 6.96 11.82
N VAL A 103 7.36 7.32 11.04
CA VAL A 103 5.99 7.43 11.52
C VAL A 103 5.43 6.03 11.82
N LEU A 104 4.94 5.84 13.04
CA LEU A 104 4.39 4.57 13.49
C LEU A 104 2.99 4.37 12.88
N LEU A 105 2.83 3.32 12.08
CA LEU A 105 1.56 3.00 11.42
C LEU A 105 1.03 1.61 11.83
N PRO A 106 -0.27 1.47 12.10
CA PRO A 106 -0.87 0.18 12.40
C PRO A 106 -1.07 -0.65 11.13
N ALA A 107 -1.41 -1.92 11.31
CA ALA A 107 -1.90 -2.75 10.20
C ALA A 107 -3.37 -2.38 9.92
N ASN A 108 -3.60 -1.58 8.88
CA ASN A 108 -4.91 -1.05 8.51
C ASN A 108 -5.08 -1.08 6.96
N ASP A 109 -6.32 -1.15 6.48
CA ASP A 109 -6.67 -1.11 5.05
C ASP A 109 -6.15 0.14 4.32
N VAL A 110 -6.13 1.30 4.98
CA VAL A 110 -5.54 2.53 4.42
C VAL A 110 -4.04 2.35 4.19
N VAL A 111 -3.35 1.69 5.11
CA VAL A 111 -1.92 1.37 5.00
C VAL A 111 -1.69 0.34 3.91
N VAL A 112 -2.59 -0.63 3.72
CA VAL A 112 -2.53 -1.57 2.58
C VAL A 112 -2.64 -0.80 1.24
N LYS A 113 -3.52 0.21 1.15
CA LYS A 113 -3.64 1.08 -0.03
C LYS A 113 -2.37 1.91 -0.26
N LEU A 114 -1.76 2.45 0.80
CA LEU A 114 -0.47 3.14 0.74
C LEU A 114 0.63 2.21 0.20
N ILE A 115 0.78 1.02 0.77
CA ILE A 115 1.76 0.02 0.32
C ILE A 115 1.51 -0.37 -1.15
N ARG A 116 0.25 -0.48 -1.57
CA ARG A 116 -0.11 -0.80 -2.96
C ARG A 116 0.26 0.31 -3.93
N GLU A 117 0.11 1.57 -3.54
CA GLU A 117 0.59 2.70 -4.34
C GLU A 117 2.12 2.70 -4.44
N GLU A 118 2.82 2.54 -3.31
CA GLU A 118 4.29 2.50 -3.30
C GLU A 118 4.84 1.32 -4.10
N HIS A 119 4.18 0.15 -4.04
CA HIS A 119 4.52 -1.00 -4.88
C HIS A 119 4.45 -0.67 -6.38
N LYS A 120 3.42 0.06 -6.82
CA LYS A 120 3.27 0.50 -8.22
C LYS A 120 4.29 1.57 -8.58
N LYS A 121 4.53 2.56 -7.71
CA LYS A 121 5.56 3.60 -7.91
C LYS A 121 6.97 3.02 -7.98
N ALA A 122 7.23 1.93 -7.26
CA ALA A 122 8.49 1.19 -7.29
C ALA A 122 8.56 0.18 -8.46
N MET A 123 7.76 0.34 -9.51
CA MET A 123 7.76 -0.53 -10.70
C MET A 123 7.60 -2.02 -10.36
N HIS A 124 6.65 -2.34 -9.48
CA HIS A 124 6.40 -3.71 -9.02
C HIS A 124 7.56 -4.37 -8.27
N ALA A 125 8.38 -3.57 -7.58
CA ALA A 125 9.50 -4.05 -6.78
C ALA A 125 9.12 -5.20 -5.83
N GLY A 126 10.08 -6.13 -5.68
CA GLY A 126 9.96 -7.26 -4.77
C GLY A 126 9.85 -6.85 -3.31
N SER A 127 9.50 -7.82 -2.46
CA SER A 127 9.13 -7.55 -1.06
C SER A 127 10.21 -6.84 -0.24
N TYR A 128 11.49 -7.19 -0.43
CA TYR A 128 12.59 -6.60 0.34
C TYR A 128 12.84 -5.14 -0.04
N ILE A 129 12.85 -4.83 -1.34
CA ILE A 129 13.04 -3.47 -1.83
C ILE A 129 11.88 -2.58 -1.36
N LEU A 130 10.64 -3.07 -1.47
CA LEU A 130 9.48 -2.32 -1.01
C LEU A 130 9.50 -2.09 0.51
N LEU A 131 9.90 -3.11 1.30
CA LEU A 131 10.08 -2.94 2.74
C LEU A 131 11.16 -1.93 3.10
N ALA A 132 12.28 -1.92 2.38
CA ALA A 132 13.35 -0.95 2.59
C ALA A 132 12.85 0.48 2.34
N ARG A 133 12.22 0.73 1.18
CA ARG A 133 11.64 2.03 0.85
C ARG A 133 10.60 2.50 1.86
N LEU A 134 9.69 1.62 2.26
CA LEU A 134 8.68 1.97 3.27
C LEU A 134 9.31 2.31 4.62
N ARG A 135 10.38 1.60 5.00
CA ARG A 135 11.10 1.82 6.27
C ARG A 135 11.83 3.16 6.30
N GLU A 136 12.04 3.81 5.14
CA GLU A 136 12.64 5.13 5.11
C GLU A 136 11.75 6.21 5.73
N ILE A 137 10.44 5.96 5.81
CA ILE A 137 9.45 6.95 6.25
C ILE A 137 8.55 6.38 7.35
N PHE A 138 8.27 5.08 7.33
CA PHE A 138 7.23 4.45 8.13
C PHE A 138 7.73 3.25 8.92
N TRP A 139 7.29 3.17 10.18
CA TRP A 139 7.37 1.97 11.00
C TRP A 139 6.01 1.28 11.02
N ILE A 140 5.77 0.42 10.03
CA ILE A 140 4.49 -0.27 9.87
C ILE A 140 4.45 -1.55 10.71
N ILE A 141 3.48 -1.66 11.61
CA ILE A 141 3.24 -2.90 12.36
C ILE A 141 2.85 -4.02 11.39
N LYS A 142 3.53 -5.17 11.50
CA LYS A 142 3.37 -6.32 10.59
C LYS A 142 3.64 -5.98 9.11
N ALA A 143 4.52 -5.00 8.83
CA ALA A 143 4.89 -4.55 7.46
C ALA A 143 5.12 -5.70 6.47
N LYS A 144 5.92 -6.70 6.84
CA LYS A 144 6.26 -7.86 5.98
C LYS A 144 5.01 -8.65 5.56
N LYS A 145 4.01 -8.79 6.45
CA LYS A 145 2.75 -9.47 6.15
C LYS A 145 1.95 -8.67 5.13
N LEU A 146 1.79 -7.35 5.36
CA LEU A 146 1.01 -6.48 4.48
C LEU A 146 1.65 -6.34 3.09
N VAL A 147 2.98 -6.21 3.04
CA VAL A 147 3.72 -6.20 1.78
C VAL A 147 3.50 -7.51 1.01
N LYS A 148 3.65 -8.66 1.66
CA LYS A 148 3.36 -9.96 1.02
C LYS A 148 1.93 -10.05 0.52
N GLN A 149 0.95 -9.57 1.29
CA GLN A 149 -0.44 -9.52 0.87
C GLN A 149 -0.59 -8.69 -0.41
N VAL A 150 -0.06 -7.47 -0.45
CA VAL A 150 -0.12 -6.60 -1.64
C VAL A 150 0.52 -7.24 -2.87
N LEU A 151 1.70 -7.85 -2.72
CA LEU A 151 2.37 -8.54 -3.83
C LEU A 151 1.57 -9.74 -4.32
N ASN A 152 1.01 -10.52 -3.40
CA ASN A 152 0.19 -11.68 -3.72
C ASN A 152 -1.16 -11.30 -4.33
N GLU A 153 -1.68 -10.10 -4.10
CA GLU A 153 -2.91 -9.60 -4.73
C GLU A 153 -2.64 -8.93 -6.09
N CYS A 154 -1.40 -8.50 -6.34
CA CYS A 154 -1.04 -7.79 -7.56
C CYS A 154 -1.11 -8.70 -8.81
N VAL A 155 -2.04 -8.39 -9.71
CA VAL A 155 -2.24 -9.12 -10.97
C VAL A 155 -0.97 -9.12 -11.84
N THR A 156 -0.29 -7.97 -11.93
CA THR A 156 0.97 -7.85 -12.69
C THR A 156 2.02 -8.82 -12.13
N CYS A 157 2.29 -8.78 -10.82
CA CYS A 157 3.26 -9.69 -10.20
C CYS A 157 2.84 -11.16 -10.32
N LYS A 158 1.55 -11.48 -10.20
CA LYS A 158 1.05 -12.84 -10.42
C LYS A 158 1.37 -13.33 -11.83
N ARG A 159 1.13 -12.51 -12.85
CA ARG A 159 1.41 -12.84 -14.25
C ARG A 159 2.89 -13.11 -14.48
N TYR A 160 3.77 -12.24 -13.98
CA TYR A 160 5.22 -12.43 -14.12
C TYR A 160 5.78 -13.60 -13.28
N LYS A 161 5.09 -14.00 -12.21
CA LYS A 161 5.46 -15.14 -11.39
C LYS A 161 4.85 -16.47 -11.88
N ALA A 162 3.89 -16.43 -12.80
CA ALA A 162 3.24 -17.62 -13.30
C ALA A 162 4.27 -18.56 -13.92
N LYS A 163 4.31 -19.80 -13.42
CA LYS A 163 5.12 -20.85 -14.03
C LYS A 163 4.40 -21.39 -15.26
N HIS A 164 5.16 -21.90 -16.21
CA HIS A 164 4.59 -22.69 -17.29
C HIS A 164 3.79 -23.86 -16.71
N VAL A 165 2.69 -24.20 -17.39
CA VAL A 165 1.94 -25.40 -17.06
C VAL A 165 2.85 -26.58 -17.39
N GLU A 166 3.21 -27.35 -16.36
CA GLU A 166 3.83 -28.66 -16.57
C GLU A 166 2.75 -29.57 -17.14
N VAL A 167 2.78 -29.75 -18.46
CA VAL A 167 1.90 -30.70 -19.13
C VAL A 167 2.50 -32.09 -18.85
N PRO A 168 1.76 -33.01 -18.19
CA PRO A 168 2.23 -34.38 -18.07
C PRO A 168 2.49 -34.94 -19.46
N PHE A 169 3.57 -35.72 -19.61
CA PHE A 169 3.86 -36.38 -20.88
C PHE A 169 2.66 -37.27 -21.25
N ALA A 170 1.87 -36.83 -22.23
CA ALA A 170 0.81 -37.63 -22.79
C ALA A 170 1.44 -38.58 -23.83
N PRO A 171 1.29 -39.91 -23.68
CA PRO A 171 1.74 -40.82 -24.71
C PRO A 171 1.01 -40.51 -26.03
N LEU A 172 1.72 -40.63 -27.14
CA LEU A 172 1.12 -40.45 -28.46
C LEU A 172 -0.02 -41.47 -28.64
N PRO A 173 -1.16 -41.08 -29.28
CA PRO A 173 -2.20 -42.02 -29.66
C PRO A 173 -1.62 -43.16 -30.49
N ARG A 174 -2.19 -44.37 -30.36
CA ARG A 174 -1.70 -45.57 -31.06
C ARG A 174 -1.65 -45.34 -32.57
N GLU A 175 -2.65 -44.65 -33.08
CA GLU A 175 -2.83 -44.31 -34.49
C GLU A 175 -1.68 -43.45 -35.06
N ARG A 176 -0.92 -42.75 -34.20
CA ARG A 176 0.27 -41.97 -34.61
C ARG A 176 1.57 -42.78 -34.62
N VAL A 177 1.60 -43.96 -34.02
CA VAL A 177 2.82 -44.78 -33.83
C VAL A 177 2.75 -46.16 -34.46
N THR A 178 1.55 -46.62 -34.83
CA THR A 178 1.35 -47.85 -35.60
C THR A 178 1.58 -47.62 -37.08
N GLN A 179 2.27 -48.54 -37.76
CA GLN A 179 2.34 -48.55 -39.22
C GLN A 179 0.95 -48.85 -39.81
N THR A 180 0.47 -47.98 -40.68
CA THR A 180 -0.84 -48.08 -41.34
C THR A 180 -0.69 -47.89 -42.85
N LYS A 181 -1.70 -48.33 -43.60
CA LYS A 181 -1.77 -48.14 -45.05
C LYS A 181 -2.13 -46.69 -45.37
N ILE A 182 -1.85 -46.29 -46.61
CA ILE A 182 -2.17 -44.95 -47.12
C ILE A 182 -3.69 -44.72 -46.95
N PHE A 183 -4.06 -43.58 -46.36
CA PHE A 183 -5.45 -43.15 -46.05
C PHE A 183 -6.20 -43.95 -44.98
N GLU A 184 -5.56 -44.88 -44.27
CA GLU A 184 -6.21 -45.65 -43.20
C GLU A 184 -6.51 -44.81 -41.94
N VAL A 185 -5.65 -43.85 -41.62
CA VAL A 185 -5.84 -42.89 -40.52
C VAL A 185 -5.81 -41.49 -41.10
N THR A 186 -6.90 -40.73 -40.92
CA THR A 186 -7.02 -39.33 -41.38
C THR A 186 -7.27 -38.42 -40.19
N GLY A 187 -6.39 -37.45 -39.95
CA GLY A 187 -6.60 -36.40 -38.95
C GLY A 187 -7.43 -35.27 -39.54
N ILE A 188 -8.58 -34.98 -38.96
CA ILE A 188 -9.42 -33.84 -39.33
C ILE A 188 -9.29 -32.82 -38.21
N ASP A 189 -8.96 -31.58 -38.56
CA ASP A 189 -8.98 -30.44 -37.64
C ASP A 189 -9.74 -29.29 -38.29
N TYR A 190 -10.48 -28.53 -37.48
CA TYR A 190 -11.20 -27.36 -37.94
C TYR A 190 -10.42 -26.12 -37.51
N ALA A 191 -9.65 -25.56 -38.44
CA ALA A 191 -9.04 -24.26 -38.26
C ALA A 191 -10.09 -23.18 -38.58
N GLY A 192 -10.73 -22.66 -37.52
CA GLY A 192 -11.60 -21.47 -37.59
C GLY A 192 -10.81 -20.18 -37.56
#